data_AF-A0AAU7CJU1-F1
#
_entry.id   AF-A0AAU7CJU1-F1
#
_cell.length_a   1.000
_cell.length_b   1.000
_cell.length_c   1.000
_cell.angle_alpha   90.00
_cell.angle_beta   90.00
_cell.angle_gamma   90.00
#
_symmetry.space_group_name_H-M   'P 1'
#
loop_
_entity.id
_entity.type
_entity.pdbx_description
1 polymer ?
#
loop_
_entity_poly.entity_id
_entity_poly.type
_entity_poly.pdbx_seq_one_letter_code
_entity_poly.pdbx_strand_id
1 'polypeptide(L)'
;MVSQTLSSDDLRAMTPSVFATTPWEGMSPTYRFIPTVDVLDLLEDQGFRITSARQSRSRIAGKAPFTHHLLRLRHESIMDIRDEVSGP
;
A
#
# COMPACT_ATOMS: atom_id res chain seq x y z
N MET A 1 -13.92 -17.65 1.65
CA MET A 1 -14.29 -16.23 1.44
C MET A 1 -13.12 -15.59 0.73
N VAL A 2 -13.26 -15.34 -0.59
CA VAL A 2 -12.22 -14.78 -1.47
C VAL A 2 -11.53 -13.59 -0.79
N SER A 3 -10.20 -13.56 -0.79
CA SER A 3 -9.45 -12.42 -0.23
C SER A 3 -9.78 -11.16 -1.04
N GLN A 4 -10.66 -10.29 -0.52
CA GLN A 4 -11.01 -9.05 -1.21
C GLN A 4 -9.76 -8.17 -1.39
N THR A 5 -9.52 -7.74 -2.61
CA THR A 5 -8.44 -6.83 -2.98
C THR A 5 -8.90 -5.38 -2.82
N LEU A 6 -7.98 -4.47 -2.48
CA LEU A 6 -8.25 -3.04 -2.40
C LEU A 6 -8.08 -2.39 -3.77
N SER A 7 -9.01 -1.52 -4.15
CA SER A 7 -8.89 -0.70 -5.36
C SER A 7 -7.95 0.49 -5.15
N SER A 8 -7.50 1.12 -6.24
CA SER A 8 -6.71 2.35 -6.14
C SER A 8 -7.45 3.46 -5.39
N ASP A 9 -8.78 3.55 -5.52
CA ASP A 9 -9.60 4.53 -4.80
C ASP A 9 -9.62 4.24 -3.30
N ASP A 10 -9.70 2.97 -2.90
CA ASP A 10 -9.57 2.56 -1.49
C ASP A 10 -8.19 2.98 -0.94
N LEU A 11 -7.13 2.75 -1.71
CA LEU A 11 -5.78 3.15 -1.31
C LEU A 11 -5.63 4.66 -1.20
N ARG A 12 -6.25 5.44 -2.10
CA ARG A 12 -6.23 6.91 -2.03
C ARG A 12 -6.93 7.42 -0.78
N ALA A 13 -8.01 6.77 -0.38
CA ALA A 13 -8.75 7.11 0.84
C ALA A 13 -8.01 6.67 2.12
N MET A 14 -7.48 5.45 2.15
CA MET A 14 -6.89 4.83 3.35
C MET A 14 -5.42 5.21 3.56
N THR A 15 -4.67 5.34 2.47
CA THR A 15 -3.22 5.54 2.46
C THR A 15 -2.80 6.55 1.38
N PRO A 16 -3.27 7.82 1.42
CA PRO A 16 -2.83 8.86 0.50
C PRO A 16 -1.31 9.01 0.43
N SER A 17 -0.57 8.63 1.47
CA SER A 17 0.90 8.71 1.44
C SER A 17 1.60 7.77 0.47
N VAL A 18 0.93 6.70 0.02
CA VAL A 18 1.43 5.82 -1.05
C VAL A 18 1.59 6.58 -2.38
N PHE A 19 0.75 7.58 -2.60
CA PHE A 19 0.69 8.35 -3.84
C PHE A 19 1.55 9.62 -3.82
N ALA A 20 2.40 9.80 -2.80
CA ALA A 20 3.36 10.90 -2.81
C ALA A 20 4.37 10.69 -3.94
N THR A 21 4.51 11.69 -4.82
CA THR A 21 5.47 11.69 -5.93
C THR A 21 6.75 12.44 -5.59
N THR A 22 6.77 13.15 -4.46
CA THR A 22 7.93 13.91 -3.97
C THR A 22 8.17 13.62 -2.48
N PRO A 23 9.40 13.78 -1.98
CA PRO A 23 9.65 13.74 -0.54
C PRO A 23 8.99 14.94 0.16
N TRP A 24 8.83 14.82 1.48
CA TRP A 24 8.49 15.97 2.34
C TRP A 24 9.62 17.00 2.32
N GLU A 25 9.28 18.29 2.35
CA GLU A 25 10.25 19.40 2.27
C GLU A 25 11.34 19.35 3.35
N GLY A 26 11.05 18.76 4.51
CA GLY A 26 11.99 18.62 5.63
C GLY A 26 12.94 17.42 5.53
N MET A 27 13.02 16.72 4.39
CA MET A 27 13.93 15.59 4.22
C MET A 27 15.38 16.05 4.02
N SER A 28 16.33 15.22 4.48
CA SER A 28 17.77 15.46 4.29
C SER A 28 18.15 15.59 2.81
N PRO A 29 19.16 16.40 2.44
CA PRO A 29 19.69 16.44 1.07
C PRO A 29 20.21 15.11 0.53
N THR A 30 20.58 14.18 1.41
CA THR A 30 21.05 12.84 1.05
C THR A 30 19.92 11.81 0.91
N TYR A 31 18.68 12.20 1.21
CA TYR A 31 17.52 11.31 1.12
C TYR A 31 17.16 11.05 -0.34
N ARG A 32 17.14 9.78 -0.74
CA ARG A 32 16.69 9.35 -2.06
C ARG A 32 15.27 8.85 -1.98
N PHE A 33 14.35 9.59 -2.56
CA PHE A 33 12.95 9.25 -2.60
C PHE A 33 12.66 8.29 -3.76
N ILE A 34 11.92 7.23 -3.46
CA ILE A 34 11.33 6.33 -4.44
C ILE A 34 9.82 6.35 -4.18
N PRO A 35 8.99 6.78 -5.14
CA PRO A 35 7.54 6.74 -4.99
C PRO A 35 7.06 5.30 -4.76
N THR A 36 6.23 5.09 -3.72
CA THR A 36 5.72 3.75 -3.42
C THR A 36 4.76 3.25 -4.49
N VAL A 37 3.96 4.15 -5.07
CA VAL A 37 3.02 3.81 -6.16
C VAL A 37 3.73 3.10 -7.31
N ASP A 38 4.89 3.58 -7.75
CA ASP A 38 5.68 2.95 -8.82
C ASP A 38 6.08 1.51 -8.48
N VAL A 39 6.43 1.26 -7.21
CA VAL A 39 6.77 -0.10 -6.73
C VAL A 39 5.54 -0.99 -6.68
N LEU A 40 4.38 -0.45 -6.32
CA LEU A 40 3.14 -1.21 -6.28
C LEU A 40 2.64 -1.57 -7.67
N ASP A 41 2.72 -0.65 -8.63
CA ASP A 41 2.37 -0.92 -10.03
C ASP A 41 3.19 -2.10 -10.57
N LEU A 42 4.50 -2.10 -10.32
CA LEU A 42 5.38 -3.22 -10.68
C LEU A 42 5.00 -4.53 -9.97
N LEU A 43 4.63 -4.49 -8.70
CA LEU A 43 4.22 -5.68 -7.97
C LEU A 43 2.87 -6.21 -8.46
N GLU A 44 1.95 -5.33 -8.85
CA GLU A 44 0.67 -5.70 -9.44
C GLU A 44 0.85 -6.39 -10.80
N ASP A 45 1.76 -5.90 -11.63
CA ASP A 45 2.15 -6.55 -12.89
C ASP A 45 2.74 -7.95 -12.66
N GLN A 46 3.36 -8.19 -11.49
CA GLN A 46 3.87 -9.50 -11.09
C GLN A 46 2.83 -10.37 -10.34
N GLY A 47 1.54 -10.03 -10.40
CA GLY A 47 0.47 -10.84 -9.81
C GLY A 47 0.26 -10.65 -8.31
N PHE A 48 0.90 -9.64 -7.68
CA PHE A 48 0.55 -9.26 -6.31
C PHE A 48 -0.71 -8.40 -6.29
N ARG A 49 -1.51 -8.57 -5.25
CA ARG A 49 -2.69 -7.73 -4.98
C ARG A 49 -2.66 -7.23 -3.56
N ILE A 50 -3.10 -5.99 -3.37
CA ILE A 50 -3.15 -5.38 -2.05
C ILE A 50 -4.45 -5.81 -1.37
N THR A 51 -4.35 -6.31 -0.16
CA THR A 51 -5.49 -6.87 0.61
C THR A 51 -5.74 -6.12 1.91
N SER A 52 -4.84 -5.22 2.31
CA SER A 52 -5.00 -4.34 3.46
C SER A 52 -4.09 -3.14 3.33
N ALA A 53 -4.58 -1.97 3.74
CA ALA A 53 -3.83 -0.73 3.75
C ALA A 53 -4.18 0.07 5.00
N ARG A 54 -3.17 0.68 5.64
CA ARG A 54 -3.34 1.62 6.77
C ARG A 54 -2.20 2.63 6.73
N GLN A 55 -2.42 3.85 7.19
CA GLN A 55 -1.34 4.81 7.40
C GLN A 55 -1.38 5.43 8.79
N SER A 56 -0.26 6.00 9.20
CA SER A 56 -0.16 6.77 10.43
C SER A 56 -0.85 8.12 10.28
N ARG A 57 -1.49 8.59 11.37
CA ARG A 57 -2.10 9.92 11.42
C ARG A 57 -1.03 10.97 11.72
N SER A 58 -1.07 12.09 11.00
CA SER A 58 -0.26 13.27 11.32
C SER A 58 -1.09 14.27 12.14
N ARG A 59 -0.44 14.95 13.09
CA ARG A 59 -0.98 16.14 13.77
C ARG A 59 -0.54 17.45 13.08
N ILE A 60 0.44 17.37 12.18
CA ILE A 60 0.96 18.49 11.41
C ILE A 60 0.11 18.65 10.15
N ALA A 61 -0.46 19.84 9.95
CA ALA A 61 -1.23 20.18 8.76
C ALA A 61 -0.40 19.95 7.49
N GLY A 62 -1.00 19.39 6.45
CA GLY A 62 -0.33 19.11 5.18
C GLY A 62 0.63 17.91 5.18
N LYS A 63 1.02 17.37 6.35
CA LYS A 63 1.95 16.22 6.43
C LYS A 63 1.27 14.86 6.26
N ALA A 64 -0.06 14.80 6.24
CA ALA A 64 -0.81 13.55 6.09
C ALA A 64 -0.41 12.70 4.86
N PRO A 65 -0.09 13.27 3.67
CA PRO A 65 0.40 12.53 2.52
C PRO A 65 1.86 12.06 2.63
N PHE A 66 2.56 12.30 3.74
CA PHE A 66 3.98 11.97 3.91
C PHE A 66 4.23 11.12 5.16
N THR A 67 3.18 10.45 5.67
CA THR A 67 3.29 9.55 6.81
C THR A 67 3.54 8.11 6.38
N HIS A 68 3.99 7.28 7.32
CA HIS A 68 4.20 5.86 7.05
C HIS A 68 2.88 5.16 6.72
N HIS A 69 2.87 4.41 5.62
CA HIS A 69 1.82 3.46 5.27
C HIS A 69 2.27 2.03 5.59
N LEU A 70 1.30 1.15 5.77
CA LEU A 70 1.47 -0.29 5.96
C LEU A 70 0.52 -0.99 4.99
N LEU A 71 1.09 -1.76 4.08
CA LEU A 71 0.37 -2.50 3.04
C LEU A 71 0.55 -4.00 3.26
N ARG A 72 -0.50 -4.77 2.98
CA ARG A 72 -0.43 -6.22 2.89
C ARG A 72 -0.67 -6.65 1.46
N LEU A 73 0.34 -7.24 0.84
CA LEU A 73 0.23 -7.84 -0.48
C LEU A 73 0.06 -9.36 -0.36
N ARG A 74 -0.68 -9.94 -1.30
CA ARG A 74 -0.76 -11.39 -1.52
C ARG A 74 -0.60 -11.67 -3.00
N HIS A 75 0.13 -12.73 -3.33
CA HIS A 75 0.22 -13.17 -4.72
C HIS A 75 -1.06 -13.90 -5.11
N GLU A 76 -1.53 -13.72 -6.34
CA GLU A 76 -2.76 -14.32 -6.84
C GLU A 76 -2.78 -15.84 -6.72
N SER A 77 -1.64 -16.51 -6.94
CA SER A 77 -1.53 -17.97 -6.81
C SER A 77 -1.86 -18.53 -5.42
N ILE A 78 -1.82 -17.73 -4.36
CA ILE A 78 -2.10 -18.17 -2.99
C ILE A 78 -3.39 -17.59 -2.41
N MET A 79 -4.10 -16.74 -3.16
CA MET A 79 -5.33 -16.12 -2.66
C MET A 79 -6.49 -17.11 -2.59
N ASP A 80 -6.50 -18.13 -3.46
CA ASP A 80 -7.52 -19.18 -3.49
C ASP A 80 -7.19 -20.36 -2.56
N ILE A 81 -5.91 -20.56 -2.21
CA ILE A 81 -5.42 -21.70 -1.41
C ILE A 81 -5.96 -21.69 0.03
N ARG A 82 -6.46 -20.55 0.53
CA ARG A 82 -6.94 -20.41 1.91
C ARG A 82 -8.38 -20.89 2.14
N ASP A 83 -9.11 -21.24 1.08
CA ASP A 83 -10.49 -21.74 1.20
C ASP A 83 -10.57 -23.28 1.31
N GLU A 84 -9.47 -24.02 1.13
CA GLU A 84 -9.45 -25.50 1.24
C GLU A 84 -9.06 -26.05 2.62
N VAL A 85 -8.64 -25.20 3.57
CA VAL A 85 -8.32 -25.64 4.95
C VAL A 85 -9.48 -25.33 5.88
N SER A 86 -10.65 -25.87 5.56
CA SER A 86 -11.77 -25.96 6.50
C SER A 86 -12.48 -27.30 6.32
N GLY A 87 -11.96 -28.32 7.00
CA GLY A 87 -12.72 -29.50 7.42
C GLY A 87 -11.84 -30.72 7.68
N PRO A 88 -12.23 -31.64 8.59
CA PRO A 88 -13.15 -31.51 9.73
C PRO A 88 -12.47 -31.04 11.02
#